data_AF-A0A495ZW35-F1
#
_entry.id   AF-A0A495ZW35-F1
#
_cell.length_a   1.000
_cell.length_b   1.000
_cell.length_c   1.000
_cell.angle_alpha   90.00
_cell.angle_beta   90.00
_cell.angle_gamma   90.00
#
_symmetry.space_group_name_H-M   'P 1'
#
loop_
_entity.id
_entity.type
_entity.pdbx_description
1 polymer ?
#
loop_
_entity_poly.entity_id
_entity_poly.type
_entity_poly.pdbx_seq_one_letter_code
_entity_poly.pdbx_strand_id
1 'polypeptide(L)'
;MLRRKAGSHSTARVWGDTRLDRICLSVGNKLSVIGFQFSVKEVSDNGNVTKAGTCCQLHLRKEEKVGSLSGDTRVTGDVTDNRQLTTLTARQTIMASPEFVFTRYPNLEVSWPFVHEQMVRRLEELGVTLVLNTNNRDPIHEQADLSETIGISHFGGNLTEACIAAAPKLKVFGAMTDNSGHGIPYQALQARGIPVIESTRAWSQSVAECAFGLALSSLRRTAQWHLRMAQGEKLWDWENPMWGSLNARESGAPLDKLPAAHQFCDDPDFVNGDLGTKNVGVIGLGQIGGKIAKWSRVFGATVVGFDPYVSDELLQEWDVQRADMDTLADTSDIVFVAVPPTPSAKHLLNRERIYHLKNGSLVVVITRAHAVDMEALRERIVKDELAGAFDVYDIEPVPIDDELRNRDNVVHTPHIAGRTEDSNLRVADMTVDDFVRVLKGEAPLGALTPKAVEVRTSPNPSQ
;
A
#
# COMPACT_ATOMS: atom_id res chain seq x y z
N MET A 1 -33.52 -37.54 -43.81
CA MET A 1 -32.41 -38.54 -43.85
C MET A 1 -31.12 -37.83 -44.26
N LEU A 2 -29.97 -38.29 -43.74
CA LEU A 2 -28.58 -37.79 -43.89
C LEU A 2 -28.23 -36.60 -42.96
N ARG A 3 -27.82 -36.80 -41.70
CA ARG A 3 -26.54 -37.31 -41.09
C ARG A 3 -25.30 -36.39 -41.25
N ARG A 4 -24.99 -35.72 -40.12
CA ARG A 4 -23.70 -35.48 -39.41
C ARG A 4 -22.42 -35.18 -40.21
N LYS A 5 -21.71 -34.14 -39.76
CA LYS A 5 -20.32 -34.27 -39.26
C LYS A 5 -20.02 -33.26 -38.14
N ALA A 6 -19.31 -33.76 -37.13
CA ALA A 6 -18.93 -33.07 -35.90
C ALA A 6 -17.64 -32.24 -36.08
N GLY A 7 -17.48 -31.20 -35.27
CA GLY A 7 -16.23 -30.44 -35.10
C GLY A 7 -16.26 -29.69 -33.78
N SER A 8 -15.24 -29.93 -32.96
CA SER A 8 -15.04 -29.51 -31.57
C SER A 8 -15.18 -27.99 -31.32
N HIS A 9 -15.87 -27.63 -30.25
CA HIS A 9 -15.85 -26.27 -29.70
C HIS A 9 -14.63 -26.09 -28.78
N SER A 10 -13.80 -25.10 -29.08
CA SER A 10 -12.92 -24.45 -28.10
C SER A 10 -13.08 -22.94 -28.27
N THR A 11 -13.89 -22.34 -27.40
CA THR A 11 -14.06 -20.88 -27.30
C THR A 11 -13.00 -20.31 -26.36
N ALA A 12 -12.07 -19.51 -26.89
CA ALA A 12 -11.26 -18.58 -26.11
C ALA A 12 -11.81 -17.16 -26.30
N ARG A 13 -12.21 -16.49 -25.22
CA ARG A 13 -12.62 -15.08 -25.22
C ARG A 13 -11.40 -14.22 -24.92
N VAL A 14 -11.18 -13.19 -25.74
CA VAL A 14 -10.23 -12.11 -25.47
C VAL A 14 -11.06 -10.85 -25.20
N TRP A 15 -10.84 -10.21 -24.07
CA TRP A 15 -11.37 -8.86 -23.77
C TRP A 15 -10.31 -7.85 -24.19
N GLY A 16 -10.64 -6.96 -25.13
CA GLY A 16 -9.76 -5.86 -25.53
C GLY A 16 -10.04 -4.62 -24.71
N ASP A 17 -9.01 -4.05 -24.10
CA ASP A 17 -9.01 -2.69 -23.59
C ASP A 17 -8.60 -1.73 -24.72
N THR A 18 -9.28 -0.59 -24.81
CA THR A 18 -9.25 0.38 -25.93
C THR A 18 -8.25 1.52 -25.69
N ARG A 19 -7.10 1.25 -25.06
CA ARG A 19 -6.07 2.28 -24.79
C ARG A 19 -4.64 1.80 -25.05
N LEU A 20 -4.36 1.36 -26.27
CA LEU A 20 -2.99 1.18 -26.75
C LEU A 20 -2.65 2.35 -27.68
N ASP A 21 -2.25 3.48 -27.09
CA ASP A 21 -1.97 4.70 -27.85
C ASP A 21 -0.52 4.78 -28.36
N ARG A 22 0.36 3.83 -28.01
CA ARG A 22 1.77 3.83 -28.47
C ARG A 22 2.33 2.41 -28.62
N ILE A 23 2.93 2.15 -29.79
CA ILE A 23 3.85 1.02 -30.03
C ILE A 23 5.18 1.64 -30.46
N CYS A 24 6.25 1.38 -29.72
CA CYS A 24 7.61 1.76 -30.13
C CYS A 24 8.19 0.65 -31.01
N LEU A 25 8.63 0.99 -32.22
CA LEU A 25 9.42 0.12 -33.08
C LEU A 25 10.80 0.74 -33.30
N SER A 26 11.85 -0.03 -33.04
CA SER A 26 13.23 0.33 -33.37
C SER A 26 13.54 -0.11 -34.80
N VAL A 27 14.04 0.82 -35.62
CA VAL A 27 14.66 0.51 -36.91
C VAL A 27 16.08 1.09 -36.87
N GLY A 28 17.05 0.27 -36.45
CA GLY A 28 18.45 0.66 -36.29
C GLY A 28 18.72 1.59 -35.08
N ASN A 29 19.92 2.18 -35.03
CA ASN A 29 20.45 2.93 -33.86
C ASN A 29 19.84 4.34 -33.63
N LYS A 30 18.61 4.61 -34.06
CA LYS A 30 17.88 5.84 -33.72
C LYS A 30 16.43 5.53 -33.38
N LEU A 31 16.00 5.85 -32.15
CA LEU A 31 14.59 5.90 -31.80
C LEU A 31 13.93 7.11 -32.47
N SER A 32 12.85 6.88 -33.22
CA SER A 32 11.96 7.94 -33.71
C SER A 32 10.53 7.59 -33.27
N VAL A 33 9.85 8.50 -32.58
CA VAL A 33 8.44 8.33 -32.19
C VAL A 33 7.57 8.63 -33.41
N ILE A 34 6.92 7.61 -33.97
CA ILE A 34 5.91 7.79 -35.02
C ILE A 34 4.55 7.62 -34.35
N GLY A 35 3.78 8.70 -34.24
CA GLY A 35 2.42 8.66 -33.73
C GLY A 35 1.47 8.08 -34.78
N PHE A 36 0.63 7.11 -34.41
CA PHE A 36 -0.46 6.63 -35.25
C PHE A 36 -1.78 7.21 -34.77
N GLN A 37 -2.61 7.68 -35.69
CA GLN A 37 -3.97 8.15 -35.39
C GLN A 37 -4.95 7.07 -35.86
N PHE A 38 -5.68 6.48 -34.92
CA PHE A 38 -6.73 5.51 -35.23
C PHE A 38 -8.07 6.23 -35.41
N SER A 39 -8.76 5.99 -36.52
CA SER A 39 -10.17 6.39 -36.68
C SER A 39 -11.02 5.16 -36.99
N VAL A 40 -11.98 4.86 -36.13
CA VAL A 40 -12.99 3.82 -36.37
C VAL A 40 -14.18 4.48 -37.08
N LYS A 41 -14.58 3.95 -38.24
CA LYS A 41 -15.83 4.34 -38.92
C LYS A 41 -16.82 3.19 -38.81
N GLU A 42 -17.94 3.41 -38.14
CA GLU A 42 -19.09 2.49 -38.20
C GLU A 42 -19.75 2.60 -39.58
N VAL A 43 -20.05 1.45 -40.18
CA VAL A 43 -20.91 1.35 -41.36
C VAL A 43 -22.13 0.54 -40.94
N SER A 44 -23.30 1.18 -40.88
CA SER A 44 -24.57 0.51 -40.60
C SER A 44 -25.28 0.16 -41.90
N ASP A 45 -25.51 -1.14 -42.13
CA ASP A 45 -26.49 -1.60 -43.12
C ASP A 45 -27.72 -2.18 -42.41
N ASN A 46 -28.84 -1.49 -42.62
CA ASN A 46 -30.24 -1.90 -42.51
C ASN A 46 -30.61 -3.05 -41.56
N GLY A 47 -31.08 -2.65 -40.36
CA GLY A 47 -32.35 -3.16 -39.81
C GLY A 47 -32.47 -4.65 -39.55
N ASN A 48 -31.58 -5.21 -38.73
CA ASN A 48 -31.90 -6.29 -37.77
C ASN A 48 -30.66 -6.56 -36.89
N VAL A 49 -30.79 -6.38 -35.57
CA VAL A 49 -29.68 -6.55 -34.62
C VAL A 49 -29.49 -8.03 -34.31
N THR A 50 -28.54 -8.65 -34.99
CA THR A 50 -27.86 -9.88 -34.53
C THR A 50 -26.35 -9.63 -34.51
N LYS A 51 -25.72 -9.96 -33.37
CA LYS A 51 -24.32 -9.73 -33.00
C LYS A 51 -23.35 -9.70 -34.20
N ALA A 52 -22.90 -8.50 -34.56
CA ALA A 52 -21.84 -8.30 -35.55
C ALA A 52 -20.46 -8.46 -34.87
N GLY A 53 -19.66 -9.40 -35.37
CA GLY A 53 -18.22 -9.46 -35.11
C GLY A 53 -17.52 -8.39 -35.95
N THR A 54 -16.72 -7.55 -35.31
CA THR A 54 -15.97 -6.50 -35.99
C THR A 54 -14.79 -7.11 -36.75
N CYS A 55 -14.79 -6.98 -38.08
CA CYS A 55 -13.63 -7.26 -38.92
C CYS A 55 -12.87 -5.95 -39.12
N CYS A 56 -11.69 -5.80 -38.50
CA CYS A 56 -10.84 -4.63 -38.70
C CYS A 56 -9.87 -4.89 -39.86
N GLN A 57 -9.97 -4.12 -40.95
CA GLN A 57 -8.93 -4.06 -41.97
C GLN A 57 -7.91 -2.98 -41.61
N LEU A 58 -6.65 -3.38 -41.39
CA LEU A 58 -5.52 -2.46 -41.19
C LEU A 58 -5.12 -1.82 -42.52
N HIS A 59 -5.20 -0.50 -42.62
CA HIS A 59 -4.60 0.27 -43.72
C HIS A 59 -3.38 1.04 -43.18
N LEU A 60 -2.18 0.64 -43.58
CA LEU A 60 -0.96 1.38 -43.28
C LEU A 60 -0.77 2.48 -44.33
N ARG A 61 -0.79 3.75 -43.91
CA ARG A 61 -0.34 4.89 -44.75
C ARG A 61 0.97 5.43 -44.19
N LYS A 62 1.97 5.53 -45.06
CA LYS A 62 3.23 6.23 -44.79
C LYS A 62 2.97 7.73 -44.96
N GLU A 63 3.10 8.53 -43.91
CA GLU A 63 3.23 9.99 -44.06
C GLU A 63 4.71 10.31 -44.24
N GLU A 64 5.09 10.75 -45.45
CA GLU A 64 6.42 11.29 -45.72
C GLU A 64 6.42 12.81 -45.49
N LYS A 65 7.34 13.28 -44.63
CA LYS A 65 7.94 14.60 -44.78
C LYS A 65 9.47 14.51 -44.77
N VAL A 66 9.99 14.59 -46.00
CA VAL A 66 11.31 15.10 -46.45
C VAL A 66 12.56 14.29 -46.08
N GLY A 67 13.14 13.65 -47.11
CA GLY A 67 14.53 13.17 -47.14
C GLY A 67 14.71 11.92 -47.99
N SER A 68 15.10 12.08 -49.26
CA SER A 68 15.21 11.05 -50.29
C SER A 68 16.04 9.82 -49.92
N LEU A 69 15.44 8.63 -49.96
CA LEU A 69 16.12 7.35 -50.24
C LEU A 69 15.15 6.47 -51.06
N SER A 70 15.49 6.25 -52.32
CA SER A 70 14.77 5.41 -53.28
C SER A 70 15.07 3.92 -53.03
N GLY A 71 14.02 3.10 -52.91
CA GLY A 71 14.15 1.64 -52.87
C GLY A 71 12.82 0.96 -52.54
N ASP A 72 11.96 0.75 -53.53
CA ASP A 72 10.78 -0.10 -53.38
C ASP A 72 11.20 -1.57 -53.30
N THR A 73 11.00 -2.20 -52.14
CA THR A 73 11.05 -3.66 -52.04
C THR A 73 9.62 -4.18 -51.96
N ARG A 74 9.11 -4.68 -53.09
CA ARG A 74 7.85 -5.42 -53.14
C ARG A 74 8.13 -6.86 -52.71
N VAL A 75 7.56 -7.29 -51.58
CA VAL A 75 7.46 -8.72 -51.24
C VAL A 75 6.03 -9.14 -51.54
N THR A 76 5.83 -9.86 -52.65
CA THR A 76 4.58 -10.59 -52.92
C THR A 76 4.80 -12.05 -52.54
N GLY A 77 4.06 -12.54 -51.56
CA GLY A 77 3.99 -13.95 -51.21
C GLY A 77 2.58 -14.28 -50.74
N ASP A 78 1.99 -15.30 -51.36
CA ASP A 78 0.70 -15.87 -50.97
C ASP A 78 0.89 -16.66 -49.67
N VAL A 79 0.27 -16.23 -48.57
CA VAL A 79 0.39 -16.87 -47.25
C VAL A 79 -0.95 -17.52 -46.90
N THR A 80 -1.01 -18.83 -47.06
CA THR A 80 -2.18 -19.66 -46.70
C THR A 80 -2.05 -20.36 -45.34
N ASP A 81 -1.03 -20.03 -44.53
CA ASP A 81 -0.86 -20.63 -43.20
C ASP A 81 -0.35 -19.63 -42.14
N ASN A 82 -1.23 -19.25 -41.21
CA ASN A 82 -0.99 -18.32 -40.11
C ASN A 82 -0.04 -18.86 -39.03
N ARG A 83 0.40 -20.12 -39.10
CA ARG A 83 1.26 -20.72 -38.04
C ARG A 83 2.74 -20.45 -38.19
N GLN A 84 3.23 -20.08 -39.38
CA GLN A 84 4.67 -19.88 -39.60
C GLN A 84 5.18 -18.47 -39.26
N LEU A 85 4.29 -17.46 -39.22
CA LEU A 85 4.65 -16.10 -38.82
C LEU A 85 4.86 -15.94 -37.31
N THR A 86 4.23 -16.79 -36.48
CA THR A 86 4.38 -16.78 -35.01
C THR A 86 5.68 -17.41 -34.51
N THR A 87 6.33 -18.29 -35.28
CA THR A 87 7.53 -19.02 -34.81
C THR A 87 8.84 -18.37 -35.25
N LEU A 88 8.82 -17.55 -36.29
CA LEU A 88 10.03 -16.87 -36.82
C LEU A 88 10.24 -15.46 -36.26
N THR A 89 9.22 -14.84 -35.67
CA THR A 89 9.35 -13.55 -34.95
C THR A 89 9.67 -13.72 -33.46
N ALA A 90 9.58 -14.94 -32.91
CA ALA A 90 9.80 -15.22 -31.49
C ALA A 90 11.26 -15.56 -31.10
N ARG A 91 12.21 -15.54 -32.05
CA ARG A 91 13.61 -15.94 -31.77
C ARG A 91 14.70 -14.92 -32.14
N GLN A 92 14.35 -13.74 -32.63
CA GLN A 92 15.33 -12.70 -32.97
C GLN A 92 14.81 -11.28 -32.69
N THR A 93 14.03 -11.08 -31.63
CA THR A 93 14.13 -9.81 -30.92
C THR A 93 15.48 -9.87 -30.21
N ILE A 94 16.42 -8.99 -30.57
CA ILE A 94 17.59 -8.71 -29.73
C ILE A 94 17.00 -8.46 -28.35
N MET A 95 17.17 -9.41 -27.41
CA MET A 95 16.74 -9.20 -26.03
C MET A 95 17.56 -7.99 -25.59
N ALA A 96 16.92 -6.83 -25.48
CA ALA A 96 17.57 -5.67 -24.92
C ALA A 96 18.02 -6.10 -23.52
N SER A 97 19.32 -6.14 -23.27
CA SER A 97 19.88 -6.43 -21.96
C SER A 97 19.71 -5.15 -21.13
N PRO A 98 18.69 -5.07 -20.26
CA PRO A 98 18.34 -3.82 -19.60
C PRO A 98 19.32 -3.54 -18.46
N GLU A 99 19.59 -2.27 -18.17
CA GLU A 99 20.39 -1.91 -17.00
C GLU A 99 19.56 -2.01 -15.72
N PHE A 100 18.26 -1.73 -15.81
CA PHE A 100 17.32 -1.82 -14.71
C PHE A 100 16.12 -2.69 -15.06
N VAL A 101 15.73 -3.56 -14.14
CA VAL A 101 14.54 -4.39 -14.28
C VAL A 101 13.54 -4.01 -13.20
N PHE A 102 12.30 -3.72 -13.61
CA PHE A 102 11.18 -3.58 -12.70
C PHE A 102 10.23 -4.77 -12.88
N THR A 103 10.11 -5.60 -11.85
CA THR A 103 9.20 -6.75 -11.86
C THR A 103 7.92 -6.39 -11.11
N ARG A 104 6.77 -6.72 -11.67
CA ARG A 104 5.47 -6.42 -11.06
C ARG A 104 4.45 -7.54 -11.22
N TYR A 105 3.58 -7.70 -10.23
CA TYR A 105 2.37 -8.51 -10.39
C TYR A 105 1.48 -7.95 -11.51
N PRO A 106 0.63 -8.79 -12.13
CA PRO A 106 -0.34 -8.31 -13.12
C PRO A 106 -1.31 -7.35 -12.43
N ASN A 107 -1.69 -6.28 -13.13
CA ASN A 107 -2.63 -5.26 -12.63
C ASN A 107 -2.13 -4.46 -11.40
N LEU A 108 -0.82 -4.23 -11.29
CA LEU A 108 -0.25 -3.35 -10.26
C LEU A 108 -0.96 -1.98 -10.21
N GLU A 109 -1.25 -1.35 -11.36
CA GLU A 109 -1.99 -0.06 -11.42
C GLU A 109 -3.31 -0.06 -10.65
N VAL A 110 -3.99 -1.20 -10.60
CA VAL A 110 -5.31 -1.33 -9.97
C VAL A 110 -5.17 -1.54 -8.46
N SER A 111 -4.16 -2.32 -8.05
CA SER A 111 -3.95 -2.69 -6.64
C SER A 111 -3.05 -1.73 -5.85
N TRP A 112 -2.20 -0.99 -6.57
CA TRP A 112 -1.24 0.00 -6.07
C TRP A 112 -1.09 1.12 -7.11
N PRO A 113 -2.11 1.99 -7.24
CA PRO A 113 -2.07 3.09 -8.22
C PRO A 113 -0.85 3.99 -7.98
N PHE A 114 -0.38 4.65 -9.04
CA PHE A 114 0.76 5.58 -9.06
C PHE A 114 2.15 4.93 -8.88
N VAL A 115 2.27 3.76 -8.23
CA VAL A 115 3.57 3.10 -8.00
C VAL A 115 4.26 2.76 -9.31
N HIS A 116 3.54 2.18 -10.26
CA HIS A 116 4.15 1.73 -11.52
C HIS A 116 4.66 2.89 -12.36
N GLU A 117 3.78 3.86 -12.65
CA GLU A 117 4.13 5.02 -13.48
C GLU A 117 5.32 5.77 -12.89
N GLN A 118 5.31 6.00 -11.57
CA GLN A 118 6.42 6.66 -10.90
C GLN A 118 7.69 5.80 -10.91
N MET A 119 7.60 4.49 -10.68
CA MET A 119 8.77 3.60 -10.71
C MET A 119 9.42 3.54 -12.09
N VAL A 120 8.63 3.40 -13.15
CA VAL A 120 9.13 3.43 -14.53
C VAL A 120 9.83 4.75 -14.79
N ARG A 121 9.17 5.87 -14.50
CA ARG A 121 9.75 7.20 -14.67
C ARG A 121 11.09 7.34 -13.94
N ARG A 122 11.15 6.96 -12.66
CA ARG A 122 12.36 7.10 -11.83
C ARG A 122 13.48 6.17 -12.30
N LEU A 123 13.19 4.96 -12.79
CA LEU A 123 14.22 4.07 -13.33
C LEU A 123 14.73 4.50 -14.72
N GLU A 124 13.86 5.06 -15.57
CA GLU A 124 14.25 5.62 -16.87
C GLU A 124 15.21 6.82 -16.73
N GLU A 125 15.17 7.54 -15.60
CA GLU A 125 16.16 8.56 -15.24
C GLU A 125 17.57 7.97 -15.02
N LEU A 126 17.68 6.67 -14.69
CA LEU A 126 18.95 5.99 -14.44
C LEU A 126 19.51 5.26 -15.67
N GLY A 127 18.65 4.80 -16.57
CA GLY A 127 19.08 4.01 -17.73
C GLY A 127 17.95 3.21 -18.38
N VAL A 128 18.33 2.28 -19.25
CA VAL A 128 17.36 1.45 -19.98
C VAL A 128 16.62 0.54 -19.00
N THR A 129 15.30 0.68 -18.95
CA THR A 129 14.44 -0.07 -18.03
C THR A 129 13.59 -1.10 -18.78
N LEU A 130 13.55 -2.33 -18.26
CA LEU A 130 12.60 -3.36 -18.67
C LEU A 130 11.55 -3.57 -17.58
N VAL A 131 10.28 -3.44 -17.93
CA VAL A 131 9.15 -3.80 -17.06
C VAL A 131 8.72 -5.23 -17.37
N LEU A 132 8.79 -6.10 -16.37
CA LEU A 132 8.31 -7.48 -16.46
C LEU A 132 7.00 -7.65 -15.70
N ASN A 133 5.94 -7.99 -16.45
CA ASN A 133 4.65 -8.41 -15.90
C ASN A 133 4.70 -9.89 -15.54
N THR A 134 4.87 -10.18 -14.25
CA THR A 134 5.11 -11.54 -13.79
C THR A 134 3.86 -12.14 -13.19
N ASN A 135 3.41 -13.31 -13.67
CA ASN A 135 2.29 -14.07 -13.11
C ASN A 135 2.71 -15.07 -12.00
N ASN A 136 3.90 -14.89 -11.43
CA ASN A 136 4.56 -15.71 -10.40
C ASN A 136 4.97 -17.14 -10.78
N ARG A 137 4.84 -17.56 -12.04
CA ARG A 137 5.22 -18.93 -12.43
C ARG A 137 6.67 -19.01 -12.91
N ASP A 138 6.96 -18.27 -13.96
CA ASP A 138 8.27 -18.38 -14.63
C ASP A 138 9.29 -17.48 -13.93
N PRO A 139 10.53 -17.99 -13.67
CA PRO A 139 11.62 -17.16 -13.17
C PRO A 139 11.94 -15.98 -14.09
N ILE A 140 12.34 -14.84 -13.53
CA ILE A 140 12.57 -13.63 -14.34
C ILE A 140 13.72 -13.77 -15.35
N HIS A 141 14.72 -14.63 -15.09
CA HIS A 141 15.83 -14.87 -16.00
C HIS A 141 15.46 -15.71 -17.23
N GLU A 142 14.30 -16.38 -17.21
CA GLU A 142 13.75 -17.07 -18.38
C GLU A 142 12.95 -16.11 -19.29
N GLN A 143 12.63 -14.91 -18.78
CA GLN A 143 11.82 -13.91 -19.46
C GLN A 143 12.65 -12.76 -20.05
N ALA A 144 13.87 -12.55 -19.55
CA ALA A 144 14.76 -11.48 -20.00
C ALA A 144 16.22 -11.86 -19.83
N ASP A 145 17.08 -11.33 -20.71
CA ASP A 145 18.53 -11.39 -20.54
C ASP A 145 18.97 -10.42 -19.43
N LEU A 146 19.43 -10.97 -18.32
CA LEU A 146 19.88 -10.19 -17.16
C LEU A 146 21.38 -9.89 -17.16
N SER A 147 22.11 -10.23 -18.23
CA SER A 147 23.57 -10.13 -18.29
C SER A 147 24.12 -8.72 -18.03
N GLU A 148 23.36 -7.69 -18.43
CA GLU A 148 23.70 -6.28 -18.25
C GLU A 148 22.98 -5.62 -17.05
N THR A 149 22.11 -6.34 -16.35
CA THR A 149 21.28 -5.80 -15.26
C THR A 149 22.14 -5.37 -14.07
N ILE A 150 22.02 -4.09 -13.69
CA ILE A 150 22.70 -3.44 -12.58
C ILE A 150 21.79 -3.33 -11.36
N GLY A 151 20.49 -3.10 -11.56
CA GLY A 151 19.51 -2.96 -10.48
C GLY A 151 18.20 -3.69 -10.76
N ILE A 152 17.63 -4.33 -9.74
CA ILE A 152 16.31 -4.97 -9.82
C ILE A 152 15.38 -4.36 -8.78
N SER A 153 14.30 -3.75 -9.24
CA SER A 153 13.17 -3.29 -8.46
C SER A 153 12.08 -4.36 -8.48
N HIS A 154 11.70 -4.88 -7.31
CA HIS A 154 10.86 -6.07 -7.19
C HIS A 154 9.53 -5.77 -6.46
N PHE A 155 8.44 -5.87 -7.23
CA PHE A 155 7.04 -5.78 -6.78
C PHE A 155 6.26 -7.00 -7.28
N GLY A 156 6.88 -8.17 -7.20
CA GLY A 156 6.27 -9.45 -7.58
C GLY A 156 7.02 -10.20 -8.67
N GLY A 157 6.65 -11.46 -8.84
CA GLY A 157 7.29 -12.41 -9.74
C GLY A 157 8.14 -13.46 -9.03
N ASN A 158 8.59 -14.44 -9.80
CA ASN A 158 9.41 -15.53 -9.28
C ASN A 158 10.90 -15.16 -9.38
N LEU A 159 11.50 -14.84 -8.24
CA LEU A 159 12.91 -14.50 -8.12
C LEU A 159 13.66 -15.67 -7.45
N THR A 160 14.57 -16.29 -8.19
CA THR A 160 15.34 -17.46 -7.72
C THR A 160 16.83 -17.14 -7.62
N GLU A 161 17.60 -18.01 -6.98
CA GLU A 161 19.06 -17.92 -6.98
C GLU A 161 19.65 -17.93 -8.41
N ALA A 162 19.02 -18.66 -9.34
CA ALA A 162 19.40 -18.66 -10.74
C ALA A 162 19.20 -17.28 -11.40
N CYS A 163 18.18 -16.52 -10.98
CA CYS A 163 18.03 -15.13 -11.42
C CYS A 163 19.20 -14.26 -10.97
N ILE A 164 19.68 -14.46 -9.74
CA ILE A 164 20.86 -13.75 -9.24
C ILE A 164 22.09 -14.17 -10.02
N ALA A 165 22.29 -15.47 -10.28
CA ALA A 165 23.43 -15.96 -11.07
C ALA A 165 23.43 -15.42 -12.51
N ALA A 166 22.25 -15.27 -13.12
CA ALA A 166 22.08 -14.72 -14.48
C ALA A 166 22.35 -13.21 -14.57
N ALA A 167 22.45 -12.50 -13.44
CA ALA A 167 22.68 -11.06 -13.38
C ALA A 167 24.07 -10.71 -12.81
N PRO A 168 25.18 -10.97 -13.55
CA PRO A 168 26.54 -10.82 -13.03
C PRO A 168 26.91 -9.37 -12.66
N LYS A 169 26.24 -8.37 -13.26
CA LYS A 169 26.46 -6.94 -12.98
C LYS A 169 25.57 -6.36 -11.88
N LEU A 170 24.69 -7.16 -11.30
CA LEU A 170 23.75 -6.71 -10.27
C LEU A 170 24.50 -6.12 -9.07
N LYS A 171 24.20 -4.86 -8.75
CA LYS A 171 24.77 -4.10 -7.62
C LYS A 171 23.75 -3.81 -6.54
N VAL A 172 22.46 -3.76 -6.88
CA VAL A 172 21.43 -3.31 -5.96
C VAL A 172 20.11 -4.01 -6.21
N PHE A 173 19.41 -4.35 -5.13
CA PHE A 173 18.10 -4.99 -5.20
C PHE A 173 17.11 -4.26 -4.29
N GLY A 174 15.94 -3.89 -4.81
CA GLY A 174 14.89 -3.19 -4.09
C GLY A 174 13.64 -4.05 -3.94
N ALA A 175 13.20 -4.28 -2.71
CA ALA A 175 11.93 -4.93 -2.38
C ALA A 175 10.93 -3.90 -1.86
N MET A 176 9.72 -3.89 -2.43
CA MET A 176 8.74 -2.81 -2.18
C MET A 176 7.59 -3.19 -1.26
N THR A 177 7.57 -4.44 -0.77
CA THR A 177 6.51 -4.94 0.10
C THR A 177 7.08 -5.44 1.43
N ASP A 178 6.28 -5.38 2.48
CA ASP A 178 6.57 -5.92 3.80
C ASP A 178 6.56 -7.46 3.83
N ASN A 179 5.93 -8.09 2.83
CA ASN A 179 6.05 -9.52 2.52
C ASN A 179 7.38 -9.93 1.87
N SER A 180 8.35 -9.01 1.79
CA SER A 180 9.69 -9.26 1.24
C SER A 180 10.46 -10.40 1.92
N GLY A 181 9.98 -10.97 3.03
CA GLY A 181 10.57 -12.16 3.63
C GLY A 181 10.47 -13.43 2.79
N HIS A 182 9.42 -13.59 1.97
CA HIS A 182 9.17 -14.85 1.25
C HIS A 182 9.46 -14.71 -0.25
N GLY A 183 10.23 -15.64 -0.81
CA GLY A 183 10.54 -15.69 -2.25
C GLY A 183 11.68 -14.79 -2.72
N ILE A 184 12.40 -14.13 -1.81
CA ILE A 184 13.62 -13.37 -2.13
C ILE A 184 14.86 -14.22 -1.80
N PRO A 185 15.80 -14.42 -2.74
CA PRO A 185 17.00 -15.24 -2.53
C PRO A 185 18.07 -14.45 -1.73
N TYR A 186 17.76 -14.14 -0.47
CA TYR A 186 18.61 -13.33 0.42
C TYR A 186 20.04 -13.86 0.54
N GLN A 187 20.22 -15.18 0.66
CA GLN A 187 21.54 -15.78 0.79
C GLN A 187 22.41 -15.55 -0.46
N ALA A 188 21.83 -15.67 -1.66
CA ALA A 188 22.53 -15.43 -2.92
C ALA A 188 22.90 -13.94 -3.09
N LEU A 189 22.01 -13.02 -2.68
CA LEU A 189 22.27 -11.57 -2.69
C LEU A 189 23.39 -11.21 -1.71
N GLN A 190 23.33 -11.72 -0.48
CA GLN A 190 24.34 -11.51 0.56
C GLN A 190 25.70 -12.09 0.18
N ALA A 191 25.74 -13.29 -0.40
CA ALA A 191 26.98 -13.92 -0.88
C ALA A 191 27.72 -13.07 -1.93
N ARG A 192 26.98 -12.23 -2.66
CA ARG A 192 27.52 -11.26 -3.64
C ARG A 192 27.71 -9.85 -3.09
N GLY A 193 27.45 -9.62 -1.80
CA GLY A 193 27.52 -8.30 -1.18
C GLY A 193 26.49 -7.30 -1.73
N ILE A 194 25.39 -7.78 -2.31
CA ILE A 194 24.36 -6.93 -2.91
C ILE A 194 23.40 -6.48 -1.80
N PRO A 195 23.29 -5.17 -1.51
CA PRO A 195 22.33 -4.67 -0.54
C PRO A 195 20.90 -4.93 -1.02
N VAL A 196 20.08 -5.42 -0.09
CA VAL A 196 18.62 -5.47 -0.24
C VAL A 196 18.03 -4.24 0.41
N ILE A 197 17.48 -3.37 -0.41
CA ILE A 197 16.77 -2.17 0.01
C ILE A 197 15.31 -2.49 0.18
N GLU A 198 14.69 -1.96 1.22
CA GLU A 198 13.28 -2.07 1.46
C GLU A 198 12.65 -0.68 1.64
N SER A 199 11.52 -0.44 0.95
CA SER A 199 10.85 0.87 0.88
C SER A 199 9.52 0.96 1.63
N THR A 200 9.16 -0.01 2.47
CA THR A 200 7.98 0.01 3.37
C THR A 200 7.98 1.19 4.33
N ARG A 201 9.16 1.76 4.63
CA ARG A 201 9.26 3.04 5.35
C ARG A 201 8.54 4.21 4.65
N ALA A 202 8.21 4.09 3.36
CA ALA A 202 7.42 5.06 2.61
C ALA A 202 6.01 5.31 3.18
N TRP A 203 5.41 4.29 3.82
CA TRP A 203 4.08 4.39 4.40
C TRP A 203 4.08 5.02 5.79
N SER A 204 5.24 5.09 6.45
CA SER A 204 5.34 5.46 7.87
C SER A 204 4.68 6.81 8.20
N GLN A 205 4.81 7.78 7.30
CA GLN A 205 4.21 9.10 7.44
C GLN A 205 2.68 9.03 7.41
N SER A 206 2.11 8.47 6.34
CA SER A 206 0.65 8.39 6.19
C SER A 206 0.00 7.49 7.24
N VAL A 207 0.67 6.41 7.66
CA VAL A 207 0.15 5.55 8.72
C VAL A 207 0.13 6.28 10.07
N ALA A 208 1.20 7.01 10.41
CA ALA A 208 1.22 7.81 11.63
C ALA A 208 0.17 8.93 11.59
N GLU A 209 -0.01 9.61 10.46
CA GLU A 209 -1.03 10.66 10.28
C GLU A 209 -2.44 10.10 10.45
N CYS A 210 -2.72 8.94 9.87
CA CYS A 210 -4.00 8.26 10.02
C CYS A 210 -4.26 7.86 11.48
N ALA A 211 -3.28 7.28 12.18
CA ALA A 211 -3.39 7.00 13.61
C ALA A 211 -3.72 8.24 14.44
N PHE A 212 -3.04 9.37 14.17
CA PHE A 212 -3.34 10.64 14.82
C PHE A 212 -4.73 11.15 14.50
N GLY A 213 -5.14 11.08 13.24
CA GLY A 213 -6.48 11.47 12.80
C GLY A 213 -7.57 10.66 13.51
N LEU A 214 -7.37 9.34 13.62
CA LEU A 214 -8.28 8.46 14.37
C LEU A 214 -8.32 8.82 15.86
N ALA A 215 -7.16 9.04 16.49
CA ALA A 215 -7.10 9.40 17.90
C ALA A 215 -7.78 10.74 18.20
N LEU A 216 -7.50 11.78 17.39
CA LEU A 216 -8.15 13.09 17.51
C LEU A 216 -9.65 12.99 17.22
N SER A 217 -10.04 12.17 16.24
CA SER A 217 -11.45 11.90 15.96
C SER A 217 -12.15 11.24 17.14
N SER A 218 -11.51 10.31 17.84
CA SER A 218 -12.06 9.68 19.05
C SER A 218 -12.17 10.68 20.20
N LEU A 219 -11.12 11.46 20.49
CA LEU A 219 -11.12 12.47 21.56
C LEU A 219 -12.20 13.54 21.40
N ARG A 220 -12.56 13.85 20.15
CA ARG A 220 -13.54 14.89 19.80
C ARG A 220 -14.85 14.33 19.26
N ARG A 221 -14.96 13.01 19.18
CA ARG A 221 -16.10 12.25 18.62
C ARG A 221 -16.54 12.72 17.24
N THR A 222 -15.61 13.14 16.39
CA THR A 222 -15.96 13.83 15.13
C THR A 222 -16.70 12.92 14.15
N ALA A 223 -16.37 11.63 14.11
CA ALA A 223 -17.08 10.67 13.25
C ALA A 223 -18.55 10.49 13.68
N GLN A 224 -18.79 10.42 14.99
CA GLN A 224 -20.11 10.28 15.59
C GLN A 224 -20.96 11.52 15.33
N TRP A 225 -20.41 12.71 15.59
CA TRP A 225 -21.10 13.98 15.29
C TRP A 225 -21.41 14.13 13.81
N HIS A 226 -20.46 13.79 12.93
CA HIS A 226 -20.65 13.82 11.49
C HIS A 226 -21.81 12.90 11.06
N LEU A 227 -21.84 11.65 11.56
CA LEU A 227 -22.89 10.69 11.22
C LEU A 227 -24.28 11.18 11.67
N ARG A 228 -24.40 11.65 12.92
CA ARG A 228 -25.64 12.18 13.49
C ARG A 228 -26.18 13.36 12.69
N MET A 229 -25.30 14.30 12.32
CA MET A 229 -25.65 15.42 11.45
C MET A 229 -26.09 14.96 10.06
N ALA A 230 -25.36 14.04 9.43
CA ALA A 230 -25.66 13.53 8.11
C ALA A 230 -26.99 12.76 8.06
N GLN A 231 -27.38 12.13 9.17
CA GLN A 231 -28.68 11.48 9.36
C GLN A 231 -29.84 12.46 9.66
N GLY A 232 -29.55 13.76 9.76
CA GLY A 232 -30.56 14.78 9.99
C GLY A 232 -31.04 14.87 11.44
N GLU A 233 -30.25 14.39 12.41
CA GLU A 233 -30.57 14.58 13.82
C GLU A 233 -30.59 16.08 14.16
N LYS A 234 -31.60 16.51 14.92
CA LYS A 234 -31.77 17.91 15.32
C LYS A 234 -30.83 18.28 16.48
N LEU A 235 -29.53 18.38 16.17
CA LEU A 235 -28.48 18.66 17.17
C LEU A 235 -28.41 20.13 17.58
N TRP A 236 -28.85 21.04 16.72
CA TRP A 236 -28.98 22.47 17.04
C TRP A 236 -30.42 22.82 17.37
N ASP A 237 -30.61 23.42 18.54
CA ASP A 237 -31.83 24.12 18.88
C ASP A 237 -31.79 25.54 18.30
N TRP A 238 -32.37 25.70 17.11
CA TRP A 238 -32.47 27.00 16.44
C TRP A 238 -33.52 27.92 17.07
N GLU A 239 -34.39 27.39 17.93
CA GLU A 239 -35.38 28.15 18.68
C GLU A 239 -34.79 28.70 19.99
N ASN A 240 -33.75 28.06 20.52
CA ASN A 240 -32.95 28.50 21.67
C ASN A 240 -31.44 28.53 21.37
N PRO A 241 -30.96 29.50 20.57
CA PRO A 241 -29.58 29.54 20.11
C PRO A 241 -28.65 29.99 21.24
N MET A 242 -28.13 29.02 22.01
CA MET A 242 -26.88 29.08 22.80
C MET A 242 -26.80 30.08 23.98
N TRP A 243 -27.59 31.17 23.98
CA TRP A 243 -27.58 32.23 24.99
C TRP A 243 -28.84 32.27 25.87
N GLY A 244 -29.86 31.49 25.55
CA GLY A 244 -31.17 31.56 26.22
C GLY A 244 -31.26 30.90 27.59
N SER A 245 -30.18 30.34 28.15
CA SER A 245 -30.18 29.96 29.56
C SER A 245 -28.77 29.80 30.14
N LEU A 246 -28.18 30.91 30.57
CA LEU A 246 -27.24 30.89 31.72
C LEU A 246 -27.88 30.22 32.96
N ASN A 247 -29.21 30.08 33.00
CA ASN A 247 -29.98 29.53 34.11
C ASN A 247 -29.98 27.98 34.16
N ALA A 248 -29.43 27.28 33.16
CA ALA A 248 -29.49 25.81 33.11
C ALA A 248 -28.45 25.13 34.03
N ARG A 249 -27.36 25.82 34.38
CA ARG A 249 -26.43 25.38 35.43
C ARG A 249 -26.97 25.66 36.83
N GLU A 250 -27.79 26.70 36.97
CA GLU A 250 -28.51 27.05 38.21
C GLU A 250 -29.74 26.15 38.46
N SER A 251 -30.28 25.52 37.42
CA SER A 251 -31.44 24.61 37.51
C SER A 251 -31.10 23.18 37.96
N GLY A 252 -29.81 22.83 38.08
CA GLY A 252 -29.37 21.49 38.44
C GLY A 252 -29.59 20.43 37.35
N ALA A 253 -29.84 20.83 36.10
CA ALA A 253 -29.98 19.90 34.99
C ALA A 253 -28.65 19.19 34.66
N PRO A 254 -28.67 17.89 34.29
CA PRO A 254 -27.50 17.18 33.77
C PRO A 254 -26.85 17.91 32.59
N LEU A 255 -25.51 17.89 32.53
CA LEU A 255 -24.71 18.66 31.56
C LEU A 255 -25.03 18.33 30.10
N ASP A 256 -25.40 17.08 29.82
CA ASP A 256 -25.84 16.54 28.52
C ASP A 256 -27.23 17.04 28.07
N LYS A 257 -28.00 17.68 28.99
CA LYS A 257 -29.35 18.18 28.73
C LYS A 257 -29.45 19.71 28.68
N LEU A 258 -28.33 20.41 28.78
CA LEU A 258 -28.29 21.87 28.67
C LEU A 258 -28.54 22.30 27.20
N PRO A 259 -29.18 23.46 26.95
CA PRO A 259 -29.40 23.95 25.59
C PRO A 259 -28.11 24.11 24.77
N ALA A 260 -26.96 24.28 25.40
CA ALA A 260 -25.63 24.32 24.77
C ALA A 260 -24.82 23.02 24.92
N ALA A 261 -25.39 21.97 25.55
CA ALA A 261 -24.72 20.69 25.79
C ALA A 261 -24.20 20.02 24.51
N HIS A 262 -24.94 20.21 23.41
CA HIS A 262 -24.59 19.73 22.07
C HIS A 262 -23.29 20.32 21.52
N GLN A 263 -22.71 21.35 22.16
CA GLN A 263 -21.44 21.96 21.77
C GLN A 263 -20.25 21.40 22.56
N PHE A 264 -20.51 20.65 23.63
CA PHE A 264 -19.47 19.86 24.29
C PHE A 264 -19.34 18.53 23.56
N CYS A 265 -18.11 18.20 23.16
CA CYS A 265 -17.78 16.92 22.55
C CYS A 265 -17.32 15.88 23.57
N ASP A 266 -17.27 16.26 24.85
CA ASP A 266 -16.73 15.44 25.92
C ASP A 266 -17.72 14.35 26.30
N ASP A 267 -17.22 13.12 26.41
CA ASP A 267 -17.94 12.00 26.96
C ASP A 267 -17.21 11.58 28.25
N PRO A 268 -17.80 11.76 29.44
CA PRO A 268 -17.11 11.47 30.69
C PRO A 268 -16.78 9.98 30.86
N ASP A 269 -17.42 9.09 30.10
CA ASP A 269 -17.14 7.65 30.15
C ASP A 269 -15.89 7.27 29.36
N PHE A 270 -15.41 8.14 28.46
CA PHE A 270 -14.24 7.90 27.62
C PHE A 270 -13.23 9.05 27.67
N VAL A 271 -11.98 8.76 27.28
CA VAL A 271 -10.95 9.79 27.13
C VAL A 271 -11.41 10.81 26.07
N ASN A 272 -11.38 12.10 26.42
CA ASN A 272 -11.91 13.19 25.60
C ASN A 272 -11.08 14.48 25.71
N GLY A 273 -11.42 15.49 24.92
CA GLY A 273 -10.80 16.82 25.00
C GLY A 273 -9.40 16.89 24.38
N ASP A 274 -8.51 17.67 24.99
CA ASP A 274 -7.20 17.98 24.39
C ASP A 274 -6.19 16.84 24.55
N LEU A 275 -5.55 16.43 23.46
CA LEU A 275 -4.49 15.41 23.44
C LEU A 275 -3.33 15.78 24.37
N GLY A 276 -2.96 17.06 24.42
CA GLY A 276 -1.84 17.57 25.22
C GLY A 276 -1.94 17.35 26.71
N THR A 277 -3.13 17.03 27.22
CA THR A 277 -3.36 16.76 28.66
C THR A 277 -3.31 15.28 29.00
N LYS A 278 -3.07 14.40 28.01
CA LYS A 278 -3.18 12.95 28.16
C LYS A 278 -1.84 12.28 28.37
N ASN A 279 -1.89 11.11 28.99
CA ASN A 279 -0.80 10.15 29.02
C ASN A 279 -0.94 9.22 27.81
N VAL A 280 0.06 9.23 26.93
CA VAL A 280 0.09 8.45 25.70
C VAL A 280 1.11 7.34 25.82
N GLY A 281 0.66 6.10 25.69
CA GLY A 281 1.49 4.91 25.56
C GLY A 281 1.69 4.55 24.10
N VAL A 282 2.93 4.31 23.68
CA VAL A 282 3.23 3.84 22.32
C VAL A 282 3.94 2.49 22.37
N ILE A 283 3.30 1.46 21.82
CA ILE A 283 3.85 0.11 21.69
C ILE A 283 4.53 0.02 20.31
N GLY A 284 5.85 -0.08 20.31
CA GLY A 284 6.71 -0.01 19.13
C GLY A 284 7.12 1.41 18.80
N LEU A 285 8.43 1.70 18.82
CA LEU A 285 9.03 3.02 18.58
C LEU A 285 9.89 3.05 17.30
N GLY A 286 9.46 2.26 16.31
CA GLY A 286 10.03 2.27 14.96
C GLY A 286 9.59 3.49 14.13
N GLN A 287 9.57 3.34 12.80
CA GLN A 287 9.29 4.43 11.86
C GLN A 287 7.92 5.11 12.08
N ILE A 288 6.89 4.33 12.45
CA ILE A 288 5.52 4.82 12.69
C ILE A 288 5.39 5.32 14.12
N GLY A 289 5.65 4.45 15.10
CA GLY A 289 5.47 4.80 16.52
C GLY A 289 6.38 5.92 17.01
N GLY A 290 7.61 6.03 16.48
CA GLY A 290 8.49 7.17 16.77
C GLY A 290 7.91 8.50 16.31
N LYS A 291 7.25 8.55 15.14
CA LYS A 291 6.52 9.76 14.69
C LYS A 291 5.36 10.07 15.62
N ILE A 292 4.59 9.03 15.97
CA ILE A 292 3.44 9.16 16.87
C ILE A 292 3.87 9.74 18.21
N ALA A 293 4.94 9.19 18.80
CA ALA A 293 5.48 9.66 20.07
C ALA A 293 5.95 11.12 20.00
N LYS A 294 6.73 11.48 18.98
CA LYS A 294 7.19 12.88 18.78
C LYS A 294 6.02 13.85 18.63
N TRP A 295 5.01 13.51 17.84
CA TRP A 295 3.85 14.38 17.64
C TRP A 295 3.05 14.52 18.93
N SER A 296 2.85 13.45 19.69
CA SER A 296 2.18 13.51 20.99
C SER A 296 2.89 14.48 21.95
N ARG A 297 4.23 14.45 21.99
CA ARG A 297 5.03 15.42 22.75
C ARG A 297 4.86 16.85 22.26
N VAL A 298 4.80 17.08 20.94
CA VAL A 298 4.53 18.41 20.35
C VAL A 298 3.17 18.96 20.79
N PHE A 299 2.16 18.11 20.95
CA PHE A 299 0.85 18.52 21.50
C PHE A 299 0.88 18.76 23.02
N GLY A 300 1.96 18.40 23.72
CA GLY A 300 2.13 18.57 25.17
C GLY A 300 1.84 17.32 26.00
N ALA A 301 1.43 16.21 25.38
CA ALA A 301 1.05 14.99 26.08
C ALA A 301 2.25 14.33 26.78
N THR A 302 2.07 13.71 27.94
CA THR A 302 3.09 12.86 28.56
C THR A 302 3.20 11.56 27.77
N VAL A 303 4.40 11.17 27.34
CA VAL A 303 4.57 9.99 26.48
C VAL A 303 5.47 8.95 27.13
N VAL A 304 4.94 7.73 27.23
CA VAL A 304 5.69 6.52 27.57
C VAL A 304 5.75 5.59 26.35
N GLY A 305 6.84 4.86 26.18
CA GLY A 305 7.02 3.97 25.05
C GLY A 305 7.64 2.64 25.41
N PHE A 306 7.12 1.58 24.80
CA PHE A 306 7.68 0.24 24.87
C PHE A 306 8.28 -0.14 23.52
N ASP A 307 9.59 -0.29 23.47
CA ASP A 307 10.29 -0.89 22.34
C ASP A 307 11.61 -1.52 22.85
N PRO A 308 11.84 -2.82 22.66
CA PRO A 308 13.05 -3.48 23.16
C PRO A 308 14.32 -3.13 22.36
N TYR A 309 14.18 -2.47 21.20
CA TYR A 309 15.28 -2.16 20.28
C TYR A 309 15.56 -0.66 20.16
N VAL A 310 14.68 0.22 20.65
CA VAL A 310 14.93 1.67 20.66
C VAL A 310 16.11 2.00 21.59
N SER A 311 16.98 2.90 21.16
CA SER A 311 18.11 3.35 21.97
C SER A 311 17.71 4.46 22.93
N ASP A 312 18.47 4.60 24.01
CA ASP A 312 18.19 5.64 25.02
C ASP A 312 18.43 7.05 24.46
N GLU A 313 19.33 7.21 23.48
CA GLU A 313 19.55 8.47 22.79
C GLU A 313 18.32 8.94 22.02
N LEU A 314 17.63 8.02 21.32
CA LEU A 314 16.39 8.35 20.60
C LEU A 314 15.26 8.69 21.57
N LEU A 315 15.14 7.95 22.68
CA LEU A 315 14.16 8.27 23.72
C LEU A 315 14.39 9.66 24.32
N GLN A 316 15.64 10.02 24.58
CA GLN A 316 16.01 11.34 25.06
C GLN A 316 15.74 12.43 24.00
N GLU A 317 16.11 12.19 22.74
CA GLU A 317 15.84 13.13 21.63
C GLU A 317 14.34 13.42 21.50
N TRP A 318 13.50 12.40 21.68
CA TRP A 318 12.06 12.51 21.48
C TRP A 318 11.32 12.88 22.75
N ASP A 319 12.01 13.00 23.88
CA ASP A 319 11.44 13.23 25.21
C ASP A 319 10.35 12.21 25.55
N VAL A 320 10.67 10.93 25.33
CA VAL A 320 9.81 9.77 25.56
C VAL A 320 10.38 8.95 26.71
N GLN A 321 9.55 8.61 27.68
CA GLN A 321 9.97 7.76 28.79
C GLN A 321 9.87 6.29 28.39
N ARG A 322 10.92 5.52 28.68
CA ARG A 322 10.86 4.06 28.54
C ARG A 322 9.91 3.49 29.58
N ALA A 323 9.05 2.56 29.16
CA ALA A 323 8.20 1.78 30.05
C ALA A 323 8.24 0.30 29.65
N ASP A 324 8.01 -0.59 30.61
CA ASP A 324 7.58 -1.95 30.31
C ASP A 324 6.09 -1.96 29.92
N MET A 325 5.61 -3.10 29.41
CA MET A 325 4.24 -3.22 28.93
C MET A 325 3.19 -3.04 30.03
N ASP A 326 3.50 -3.41 31.27
CA ASP A 326 2.56 -3.36 32.39
C ASP A 326 2.39 -1.91 32.86
N THR A 327 3.51 -1.20 33.05
CA THR A 327 3.52 0.25 33.34
C THR A 327 2.84 1.05 32.24
N LEU A 328 3.08 0.70 30.97
CA LEU A 328 2.42 1.36 29.84
C LEU A 328 0.89 1.18 29.91
N ALA A 329 0.41 -0.04 30.17
CA ALA A 329 -1.01 -0.32 30.28
C ALA A 329 -1.67 0.43 31.46
N ASP A 330 -1.04 0.42 32.63
CA ASP A 330 -1.58 1.04 33.84
C ASP A 330 -1.67 2.58 33.76
N THR A 331 -0.74 3.21 33.03
CA THR A 331 -0.58 4.67 33.06
C THR A 331 -1.20 5.40 31.87
N SER A 332 -1.49 4.71 30.77
CA SER A 332 -1.92 5.35 29.51
C SER A 332 -3.42 5.64 29.47
N ASP A 333 -3.76 6.85 29.02
CA ASP A 333 -5.13 7.25 28.65
C ASP A 333 -5.40 6.91 27.17
N ILE A 334 -4.35 6.92 26.35
CA ILE A 334 -4.37 6.54 24.93
C ILE A 334 -3.21 5.57 24.67
N VAL A 335 -3.49 4.42 24.08
CA VAL A 335 -2.48 3.43 23.68
C VAL A 335 -2.44 3.31 22.16
N PHE A 336 -1.30 3.60 21.54
CA PHE A 336 -1.05 3.34 20.14
C PHE A 336 -0.29 2.02 19.95
N VAL A 337 -0.78 1.16 19.07
CA VAL A 337 -0.14 -0.12 18.73
C VAL A 337 0.49 -0.02 17.33
N ALA A 338 1.82 0.07 17.29
CA ALA A 338 2.60 0.34 16.09
C ALA A 338 3.79 -0.64 15.90
N VAL A 339 3.55 -1.94 16.11
CA VAL A 339 4.56 -3.00 15.96
C VAL A 339 4.33 -3.87 14.71
N PRO A 340 5.38 -4.46 14.13
CA PRO A 340 5.28 -5.47 13.08
C PRO A 340 4.77 -6.82 13.62
N PRO A 341 4.19 -7.70 12.76
CA PRO A 341 3.62 -8.98 13.17
C PRO A 341 4.73 -10.03 13.32
N THR A 342 5.48 -9.96 14.43
CA THR A 342 6.54 -10.93 14.75
C THR A 342 6.07 -11.90 15.83
N PRO A 343 6.64 -13.12 15.94
CA PRO A 343 6.32 -14.03 17.03
C PRO A 343 6.47 -13.40 18.42
N SER A 344 7.49 -12.55 18.62
CA SER A 344 7.71 -11.82 19.86
C SER A 344 6.70 -10.68 20.11
N ALA A 345 6.04 -10.20 19.06
CA ALA A 345 5.02 -9.16 19.19
C ALA A 345 3.62 -9.72 19.48
N LYS A 346 3.41 -11.05 19.34
CA LYS A 346 2.10 -11.67 19.53
C LYS A 346 1.53 -11.36 20.92
N HIS A 347 0.36 -10.74 20.95
CA HIS A 347 -0.36 -10.39 22.18
C HIS A 347 0.55 -9.65 23.19
N LEU A 348 1.40 -8.72 22.75
CA LEU A 348 2.11 -7.83 23.66
C LEU A 348 1.11 -7.10 24.57
N LEU A 349 0.02 -6.59 23.98
CA LEU A 349 -1.17 -6.13 24.70
C LEU A 349 -2.14 -7.32 24.87
N ASN A 350 -1.78 -8.23 25.78
CA ASN A 350 -2.57 -9.42 26.09
C ASN A 350 -3.84 -9.09 26.90
N ARG A 351 -4.68 -10.10 27.11
CA ARG A 351 -5.88 -10.00 27.94
C ARG A 351 -5.64 -9.34 29.30
N GLU A 352 -4.68 -9.83 30.08
CA GLU A 352 -4.36 -9.27 31.40
C GLU A 352 -4.15 -7.76 31.33
N ARG A 353 -3.21 -7.31 30.49
CA ARG A 353 -2.91 -5.89 30.29
C ARG A 353 -4.10 -5.08 29.77
N ILE A 354 -4.92 -5.66 28.90
CA ILE A 354 -6.16 -5.02 28.44
C ILE A 354 -7.10 -4.75 29.61
N TYR A 355 -7.23 -5.65 30.57
CA TYR A 355 -8.05 -5.43 31.78
C TYR A 355 -7.42 -4.48 32.79
N HIS A 356 -6.12 -4.23 32.70
CA HIS A 356 -5.41 -3.22 33.48
C HIS A 356 -5.54 -1.80 32.92
N LEU A 357 -5.89 -1.64 31.63
CA LEU A 357 -6.17 -0.33 31.05
C LEU A 357 -7.25 0.39 31.86
N LYS A 358 -7.06 1.69 32.08
CA LYS A 358 -8.04 2.53 32.78
C LYS A 358 -9.38 2.51 32.04
N ASN A 359 -10.47 2.54 32.80
CA ASN A 359 -11.81 2.72 32.20
C ASN A 359 -11.84 4.02 31.39
N GLY A 360 -12.44 3.95 30.21
CA GLY A 360 -12.53 5.06 29.27
C GLY A 360 -11.29 5.26 28.38
N SER A 361 -10.19 4.54 28.61
CA SER A 361 -9.00 4.67 27.77
C SER A 361 -9.27 4.31 26.31
N LEU A 362 -8.51 4.93 25.40
CA LEU A 362 -8.57 4.68 23.96
C LEU A 362 -7.44 3.74 23.53
N VAL A 363 -7.77 2.69 22.78
CA VAL A 363 -6.79 1.85 22.10
C VAL A 363 -6.84 2.10 20.58
N VAL A 364 -5.71 2.52 20.01
CA VAL A 364 -5.53 2.78 18.59
C VAL A 364 -4.68 1.67 17.96
N VAL A 365 -5.28 0.87 17.09
CA VAL A 365 -4.62 -0.24 16.38
C VAL A 365 -4.46 0.13 14.91
N ILE A 366 -3.22 0.43 14.49
CA ILE A 366 -2.94 1.01 13.17
C ILE A 366 -2.00 0.17 12.30
N THR A 367 -1.10 -0.65 12.88
CA THR A 367 -0.17 -1.46 12.07
C THR A 367 -0.67 -2.88 11.84
N ARG A 368 -0.80 -3.67 12.91
CA ARG A 368 -1.25 -5.07 12.87
C ARG A 368 -1.98 -5.43 14.15
N ALA A 369 -3.14 -6.05 14.03
CA ALA A 369 -3.92 -6.55 15.17
C ALA A 369 -3.24 -7.69 15.95
N HIS A 370 -2.25 -8.36 15.34
CA HIS A 370 -1.50 -9.47 15.93
C HIS A 370 -0.91 -9.20 17.33
N ALA A 371 -0.58 -7.94 17.61
CA ALA A 371 0.01 -7.54 18.89
C ALA A 371 -0.99 -7.35 20.02
N VAL A 372 -2.29 -7.45 19.71
CA VAL A 372 -3.39 -7.21 20.64
C VAL A 372 -4.20 -8.49 20.76
N ASP A 373 -4.59 -8.84 21.98
CA ASP A 373 -5.67 -9.80 22.19
C ASP A 373 -7.00 -9.14 21.83
N MET A 374 -7.37 -9.23 20.55
CA MET A 374 -8.52 -8.53 20.00
C MET A 374 -9.86 -9.04 20.54
N GLU A 375 -9.92 -10.27 21.06
CA GLU A 375 -11.10 -10.79 21.75
C GLU A 375 -11.31 -10.06 23.08
N ALA A 376 -10.28 -10.00 23.92
CA ALA A 376 -10.33 -9.28 25.18
C ALA A 376 -10.63 -7.77 25.00
N LEU A 377 -10.05 -7.16 23.96
CA LEU A 377 -10.31 -5.75 23.64
C LEU A 377 -11.77 -5.53 23.24
N ARG A 378 -12.33 -6.38 22.38
CA ARG A 378 -13.76 -6.34 22.00
C ARG A 378 -14.67 -6.41 23.21
N GLU A 379 -14.43 -7.36 24.12
CA GLU A 379 -15.27 -7.53 25.30
C GLU A 379 -15.38 -6.25 26.14
N ARG A 380 -14.27 -5.54 26.35
CA ARG A 380 -14.28 -4.29 27.12
C ARG A 380 -14.91 -3.13 26.36
N ILE A 381 -14.69 -3.04 25.04
CA ILE A 381 -15.32 -2.02 24.19
C ILE A 381 -16.84 -2.22 24.13
N VAL A 382 -17.31 -3.46 24.00
CA VAL A 382 -18.75 -3.83 23.98
C VAL A 382 -19.43 -3.59 25.34
N LYS A 383 -18.66 -3.51 26.43
CA LYS A 383 -19.16 -3.11 27.75
C LYS A 383 -19.07 -1.61 28.03
N ASP A 384 -18.70 -0.81 27.04
CA ASP A 384 -18.47 0.64 27.18
C ASP A 384 -17.39 0.97 28.22
N GLU A 385 -16.46 0.04 28.49
CA GLU A 385 -15.36 0.25 29.43
C GLU A 385 -14.11 0.86 28.77
N LEU A 386 -13.97 0.71 27.46
CA LEU A 386 -12.87 1.23 26.65
C LEU A 386 -13.39 1.80 25.34
N ALA A 387 -12.64 2.73 24.74
CA ALA A 387 -12.86 3.20 23.38
C ALA A 387 -11.85 2.56 22.41
N GLY A 388 -12.23 2.46 21.14
CA GLY A 388 -11.40 1.84 20.09
C GLY A 388 -11.23 2.73 18.86
N ALA A 389 -10.06 2.64 18.23
CA ALA A 389 -9.78 3.23 16.93
C ALA A 389 -8.98 2.24 16.08
N PHE A 390 -9.51 1.86 14.92
CA PHE A 390 -8.98 0.74 14.15
C PHE A 390 -8.85 1.08 12.66
N ASP A 391 -7.67 0.84 12.09
CA ASP A 391 -7.51 0.68 10.64
C ASP A 391 -7.32 -0.79 10.25
N VAL A 392 -6.87 -1.62 11.20
CA VAL A 392 -6.55 -3.04 10.98
C VAL A 392 -7.22 -3.94 12.00
N TYR A 393 -7.48 -5.18 11.60
CA TYR A 393 -8.25 -6.15 12.38
C TYR A 393 -7.57 -7.53 12.36
N ASP A 394 -7.97 -8.39 13.29
CA ASP A 394 -7.58 -9.80 13.33
C ASP A 394 -8.22 -10.63 12.20
N ILE A 395 -9.43 -10.24 11.77
CA ILE A 395 -10.12 -10.79 10.61
C ILE A 395 -10.39 -9.67 9.61
N GLU A 396 -9.81 -9.79 8.42
CA GLU A 396 -9.99 -8.83 7.33
C GLU A 396 -10.47 -9.53 6.04
N PRO A 397 -11.52 -9.03 5.36
CA PRO A 397 -12.34 -7.87 5.72
C PRO A 397 -13.17 -8.08 7.01
N VAL A 398 -13.43 -6.99 7.74
CA VAL A 398 -14.24 -7.04 8.98
C VAL A 398 -15.64 -7.61 8.68
N PRO A 399 -16.08 -8.67 9.38
CA PRO A 399 -17.41 -9.24 9.20
C PRO A 399 -18.52 -8.19 9.34
N ILE A 400 -19.59 -8.31 8.57
CA ILE A 400 -20.67 -7.30 8.56
C ILE A 400 -21.42 -7.22 9.90
N ASP A 401 -21.41 -8.33 10.64
CA ASP A 401 -22.03 -8.56 11.93
C ASP A 401 -21.04 -8.41 13.11
N ASP A 402 -19.80 -7.98 12.86
CA ASP A 402 -18.85 -7.67 13.95
C ASP A 402 -19.44 -6.55 14.83
N GLU A 403 -19.54 -6.82 16.13
CA GLU A 403 -20.18 -5.94 17.10
C GLU A 403 -19.53 -4.55 17.16
N LEU A 404 -18.24 -4.42 16.85
CA LEU A 404 -17.54 -3.14 16.88
C LEU A 404 -18.09 -2.14 15.85
N ARG A 405 -18.71 -2.60 14.76
CA ARG A 405 -19.13 -1.74 13.63
C ARG A 405 -20.22 -0.73 13.99
N ASN A 406 -21.02 -1.03 15.00
CA ASN A 406 -22.20 -0.24 15.37
C ASN A 406 -22.05 0.45 16.74
N ARG A 407 -20.82 0.66 17.20
CA ARG A 407 -20.53 1.19 18.54
C ARG A 407 -20.13 2.66 18.48
N ASP A 408 -20.74 3.48 19.34
CA ASP A 408 -20.50 4.92 19.39
C ASP A 408 -19.13 5.28 19.97
N ASN A 409 -18.48 4.38 20.69
CA ASN A 409 -17.13 4.51 21.25
C ASN A 409 -16.04 3.96 20.32
N VAL A 410 -16.34 3.74 19.04
CA VAL A 410 -15.38 3.20 18.07
C VAL A 410 -15.30 4.01 16.79
N VAL A 411 -14.08 4.23 16.30
CA VAL A 411 -13.80 4.85 14.99
C VAL A 411 -13.05 3.83 14.11
N HIS A 412 -13.49 3.64 12.87
CA HIS A 412 -13.00 2.58 11.99
C HIS A 412 -12.60 3.11 10.62
N THR A 413 -11.56 2.53 10.04
CA THR A 413 -11.20 2.67 8.62
C THR A 413 -10.85 1.29 8.02
N PRO A 414 -11.09 1.08 6.71
CA PRO A 414 -10.93 -0.25 6.10
C PRO A 414 -9.50 -0.49 5.58
N HIS A 415 -8.50 -0.50 6.46
CA HIS A 415 -7.09 -0.76 6.14
C HIS A 415 -6.53 0.17 5.05
N ILE A 416 -6.67 1.48 5.26
CA ILE A 416 -6.31 2.53 4.30
C ILE A 416 -5.11 3.37 4.72
N ALA A 417 -4.59 3.21 5.95
CA ALA A 417 -3.63 4.16 6.53
C ALA A 417 -2.36 4.36 5.68
N GLY A 418 -1.88 3.31 5.03
CA GLY A 418 -0.71 3.37 4.14
C GLY A 418 -1.01 3.66 2.66
N ARG A 419 -2.27 3.78 2.26
CA ARG A 419 -2.72 3.73 0.85
C ARG A 419 -2.97 5.10 0.23
N THR A 420 -2.12 6.08 0.54
CA THR A 420 -2.17 7.42 -0.05
C THR A 420 -1.36 7.49 -1.36
N GLU A 421 -1.74 8.40 -2.27
CA GLU A 421 -0.94 8.72 -3.45
C GLU A 421 0.51 9.07 -3.07
N ASP A 422 0.67 9.94 -2.06
CA ASP A 422 1.99 10.34 -1.55
C ASP A 422 2.86 9.16 -1.12
N SER A 423 2.27 8.17 -0.46
CA SER A 423 3.03 7.00 -0.02
C SER A 423 3.38 6.08 -1.19
N ASN A 424 2.48 5.92 -2.16
CA ASN A 424 2.74 5.14 -3.36
C ASN A 424 3.85 5.76 -4.21
N LEU A 425 3.86 7.08 -4.37
CA LEU A 425 4.95 7.81 -5.03
C LEU A 425 6.27 7.66 -4.25
N ARG A 426 6.24 7.82 -2.92
CA ARG A 426 7.41 7.63 -2.06
C ARG A 426 8.02 6.23 -2.15
N VAL A 427 7.23 5.17 -2.27
CA VAL A 427 7.77 3.80 -2.45
C VAL A 427 8.74 3.77 -3.63
N ALA A 428 8.33 4.37 -4.75
CA ALA A 428 9.15 4.40 -5.95
C ALA A 428 10.37 5.31 -5.78
N ASP A 429 10.17 6.52 -5.27
CA ASP A 429 11.24 7.48 -5.06
C ASP A 429 12.32 6.94 -4.13
N MET A 430 11.93 6.35 -3.00
CA MET A 430 12.89 5.87 -2.00
C MET A 430 13.70 4.67 -2.49
N THR A 431 13.09 3.76 -3.27
CA THR A 431 13.84 2.65 -3.87
C THR A 431 14.88 3.18 -4.87
N VAL A 432 14.50 4.08 -5.77
CA VAL A 432 15.41 4.60 -6.80
C VAL A 432 16.47 5.52 -6.19
N ASP A 433 16.13 6.33 -5.18
CA ASP A 433 17.11 7.14 -4.45
C ASP A 433 18.19 6.27 -3.81
N ASP A 434 17.82 5.13 -3.21
CA ASP A 434 18.79 4.18 -2.66
C ASP A 434 19.58 3.44 -3.75
N PHE A 435 19.00 3.20 -4.95
CA PHE A 435 19.77 2.72 -6.10
C PHE A 435 20.86 3.74 -6.49
N VAL A 436 20.50 5.01 -6.59
CA VAL A 436 21.44 6.10 -6.89
C VAL A 436 22.58 6.15 -5.87
N ARG A 437 22.27 5.98 -4.58
CA ARG A 437 23.30 5.91 -3.51
C ARG A 437 24.28 4.78 -3.76
N VAL A 438 23.77 3.56 -3.96
CA VAL A 438 24.62 2.38 -4.19
C VAL A 438 25.49 2.55 -5.44
N LEU A 439 24.94 3.11 -6.52
CA LEU A 439 25.69 3.36 -7.76
C LEU A 439 26.80 4.41 -7.58
N LYS A 440 26.64 5.34 -6.64
CA LYS A 440 27.66 6.31 -6.23
C LYS A 440 28.67 5.78 -5.20
N GLY A 441 28.48 4.54 -4.71
CA GLY A 441 29.30 3.97 -3.65
C GLY A 441 28.91 4.44 -2.24
N GLU A 442 27.73 5.04 -2.09
CA GLU A 442 27.16 5.44 -0.80
C GLU A 442 26.31 4.30 -0.20
N ALA A 443 26.19 4.28 1.13
CA ALA A 443 25.31 3.32 1.80
C ALA A 443 23.82 3.66 1.53
N PRO A 444 22.98 2.69 1.15
CA PRO A 444 21.56 2.91 1.03
C PRO A 444 20.91 3.09 2.41
N LEU A 445 19.87 3.93 2.49
CA LEU A 445 19.17 4.23 3.73
C LEU A 445 18.18 3.12 4.13
N GLY A 446 17.57 2.46 3.14
CA GLY A 446 16.62 1.36 3.34
C GLY A 446 17.27 -0.03 3.39
N ALA A 447 18.59 -0.14 3.62
CA ALA A 447 19.28 -1.43 3.63
C ALA A 447 18.77 -2.34 4.75
N LEU A 448 18.35 -3.57 4.41
CA LEU A 448 18.01 -4.57 5.40
C LEU A 448 19.27 -5.09 6.09
N THR A 449 19.27 -5.05 7.42
CA THR A 449 20.31 -5.69 8.23
C THR A 449 20.12 -7.21 8.23
N PRO A 450 21.17 -8.01 8.53
CA PRO A 450 21.03 -9.45 8.67
C PRO A 450 19.93 -9.86 9.66
N LYS A 451 19.82 -9.13 10.78
CA LYS A 451 18.76 -9.37 11.77
C LYS A 451 17.38 -9.05 11.21
N ALA A 452 17.26 -7.98 10.45
CA ALA A 452 16.02 -7.58 9.79
C ALA A 452 15.57 -8.62 8.75
N VAL A 453 16.51 -9.26 8.06
CA VAL A 453 16.22 -10.40 7.15
C VAL A 453 15.74 -11.61 7.96
N GLU A 454 16.46 -12.00 9.02
CA GLU A 454 16.10 -13.13 9.88
C GLU A 454 14.66 -13.02 10.41
N VAL A 455 14.28 -11.83 10.90
CA VAL A 455 12.92 -11.54 11.38
C VAL A 455 11.88 -11.67 10.27
N ARG A 456 12.18 -11.19 9.05
CA ARG A 456 11.25 -11.26 7.90
C ARG A 456 11.10 -12.67 7.33
N THR A 457 12.16 -13.47 7.38
CA THR A 457 12.14 -14.87 6.88
C THR A 457 11.64 -15.87 7.90
N SER A 458 11.46 -15.46 9.16
CA SER A 458 10.88 -16.31 10.19
C SER A 458 9.42 -16.63 9.86
N PRO A 459 8.90 -17.83 10.20
CA PRO A 459 7.51 -18.17 9.95
C PRO A 459 6.58 -17.09 10.53
N ASN A 460 5.80 -16.45 9.67
CA ASN A 460 4.81 -15.49 10.12
C ASN A 460 3.67 -16.27 10.80
N PRO A 461 3.40 -16.05 12.10
CA PRO A 461 2.32 -16.74 12.81
C PRO A 461 0.91 -16.37 12.30
N SER A 462 0.78 -15.39 11.40
CA SER A 462 -0.47 -15.01 10.74
C SER A 462 -0.62 -15.58 9.31
N GLN A 463 0.28 -16.46 8.86
CA GLN A 463 0.19 -17.17 7.57
C GLN A 463 0.03 -18.68 7.76
#